data_AF-A0A3D2M9Q9-F1
#
_entry.id   AF-A0A3D2M9Q9-F1
#
_cell.length_a   1.000
_cell.length_b   1.000
_cell.length_c   1.000
_cell.angle_alpha   90.00
_cell.angle_beta   90.00
_cell.angle_gamma   90.00
#
_symmetry.space_group_name_H-M   'P 1'
#
loop_
_entity.id
_entity.type
_entity.pdbx_description
1 polymer ?
#
loop_
_entity_poly.entity_id
_entity_poly.type
_entity_poly.pdbx_seq_one_letter_code
_entity_poly.pdbx_strand_id
1 'polypeptide(L)'
;RANILVPQEHLGSVITLCIEKRGVQRDLQFLGSQVQVRYDLPMSEVVLDFFDRLKSVSRGYASLDYSFECFQSANLTRLDILINGDKVDALALIVHRDNAHYKGRMLVEKMKDLIPRQMFDVAIQAAIGGQIVARSTVKALRKNVLAKCYGGDVSRKRKLLEKQK
;
A
#
# COMPACT_ATOMS: atom_id res chain seq x y z
N ARG A 1 15.71 -1.93 -17.88
CA ARG A 1 17.02 -1.69 -17.25
C ARG A 1 17.04 -0.37 -16.48
N ALA A 2 17.71 -0.32 -15.33
CA ALA A 2 17.92 0.89 -14.53
C ALA A 2 19.42 1.09 -14.26
N ASN A 3 19.92 2.28 -14.56
CA ASN A 3 21.27 2.74 -14.30
C ASN A 3 21.21 3.73 -13.13
N ILE A 4 21.92 3.43 -12.05
CA ILE A 4 21.96 4.27 -10.85
C ILE A 4 23.39 4.72 -10.63
N LEU A 5 23.60 6.03 -10.47
CA LEU A 5 24.90 6.59 -10.10
C LEU A 5 24.80 7.15 -8.69
N VAL A 6 25.69 6.71 -7.80
CA VAL A 6 25.64 7.06 -6.37
C VAL A 6 27.06 7.12 -5.78
N PRO A 7 27.34 7.98 -4.78
CA PRO A 7 28.59 7.93 -4.02
C PRO A 7 28.76 6.59 -3.27
N GLN A 8 30.00 6.14 -3.09
CA GLN A 8 30.30 4.87 -2.42
C GLN A 8 29.67 4.73 -1.02
N GLU A 9 29.56 5.83 -0.28
CA GLU A 9 29.00 5.87 1.08
C GLU A 9 27.54 5.41 1.17
N HIS A 10 26.76 5.54 0.09
CA HIS A 10 25.33 5.23 0.06
C HIS A 10 25.00 3.97 -0.74
N LEU A 11 26.02 3.29 -1.28
CA LEU A 11 25.86 2.12 -2.13
C LEU A 11 25.07 1.00 -1.45
N GLY A 12 25.40 0.67 -0.20
CA GLY A 12 24.74 -0.42 0.54
C GLY A 12 23.24 -0.21 0.70
N SER A 13 22.82 1.02 1.02
CA SER A 13 21.41 1.39 1.15
C SER A 13 20.67 1.30 -0.19
N VAL A 14 21.32 1.72 -1.29
CA VAL A 14 20.74 1.64 -2.64
C VAL A 14 20.59 0.19 -3.11
N ILE A 15 21.58 -0.67 -2.87
CA ILE A 15 21.49 -2.10 -3.20
C ILE A 15 20.35 -2.76 -2.41
N THR A 16 20.25 -2.48 -1.11
CA THR A 16 19.16 -2.99 -0.27
C THR A 16 17.78 -2.60 -0.83
N LEU A 17 17.62 -1.33 -1.25
CA LEU A 17 16.38 -0.85 -1.88
C LEU A 17 16.09 -1.58 -3.21
N CYS A 18 17.11 -1.80 -4.05
CA CYS A 18 16.94 -2.51 -5.31
C CYS A 18 16.52 -3.98 -5.09
N ILE A 19 17.11 -4.65 -4.09
CA ILE A 19 16.74 -6.03 -3.71
C ILE A 19 15.29 -6.09 -3.21
N GLU A 20 14.87 -5.15 -2.34
CA GLU A 20 13.49 -5.06 -1.84
C GLU A 20 12.49 -4.93 -3.00
N LYS A 21 12.87 -4.19 -4.05
CA LYS A 21 12.08 -4.02 -5.27
C LYS A 21 12.24 -5.15 -6.29
N ARG A 22 12.80 -6.30 -5.87
CA ARG A 22 13.02 -7.49 -6.71
C ARG A 22 13.94 -7.22 -7.90
N GLY A 23 14.87 -6.30 -7.74
CA GLY A 23 15.88 -5.98 -8.73
C GLY A 23 16.96 -7.04 -8.81
N VAL A 24 17.38 -7.37 -10.03
CA VAL A 24 18.53 -8.25 -10.27
C VAL A 24 19.73 -7.39 -10.67
N GLN A 25 20.81 -7.47 -9.90
CA GLN A 25 22.04 -6.76 -10.22
C GLN A 25 22.66 -7.35 -11.49
N ARG A 26 23.00 -6.48 -12.45
CA ARG A 26 23.66 -6.87 -13.70
C ARG A 26 25.12 -6.47 -13.75
N ASP A 27 25.43 -5.28 -13.25
CA ASP A 27 26.78 -4.75 -13.29
C ASP A 27 27.01 -3.75 -12.17
N LEU A 28 28.27 -3.63 -11.74
CA LEU A 28 28.71 -2.68 -10.74
C LEU A 28 30.10 -2.18 -11.12
N GLN A 29 30.21 -0.88 -11.37
CA GLN A 29 31.45 -0.23 -11.80
C GLN A 29 31.81 0.90 -10.85
N PHE A 30 33.07 0.93 -10.43
CA PHE A 30 33.62 2.01 -9.61
C PHE A 30 34.24 3.08 -10.52
N LEU A 31 33.72 4.29 -10.45
CA LEU A 31 34.22 5.48 -11.15
C LEU A 31 34.85 6.44 -10.13
N GLY A 32 35.99 6.04 -9.57
CA GLY A 32 36.67 6.80 -8.52
C GLY A 32 35.79 6.96 -7.28
N SER A 33 35.30 8.19 -7.03
CA SER A 33 34.43 8.51 -5.89
C SER A 33 32.97 8.10 -6.07
N GLN A 34 32.54 7.79 -7.30
CA GLN A 34 31.18 7.38 -7.62
C GLN A 34 31.12 5.90 -8.00
N VAL A 35 29.95 5.30 -7.83
CA VAL A 35 29.64 3.93 -8.23
C VAL A 35 28.45 3.98 -9.17
N GLN A 36 28.62 3.37 -10.33
CA GLN A 36 27.54 3.11 -11.26
C GLN A 36 27.07 1.66 -11.06
N VAL A 37 25.78 1.49 -10.80
CA VAL A 37 25.17 0.18 -10.62
C VAL A 37 24.06 0.01 -11.64
N ARG A 38 24.06 -1.14 -12.32
CA ARG A 38 23.02 -1.51 -13.28
C ARG A 38 22.17 -2.63 -12.72
N TYR A 39 20.86 -2.38 -12.70
CA TYR A 39 19.86 -3.31 -12.20
C TYR A 39 18.76 -3.54 -13.24
N ASP A 40 18.27 -4.76 -13.30
CA ASP A 40 17.00 -5.06 -13.94
C ASP A 40 15.91 -4.99 -12.87
N LEU A 41 15.10 -3.93 -12.94
CA LEU A 41 13.99 -3.70 -12.04
C LEU A 41 12.66 -3.85 -12.78
N PRO A 42 11.64 -4.48 -12.17
CA PRO A 42 10.29 -4.47 -12.71
C PRO A 42 9.77 -3.02 -12.81
N MET A 43 9.31 -2.63 -14.00
CA MET A 43 8.83 -1.26 -14.27
C MET A 43 7.75 -0.81 -13.27
N SER A 44 6.87 -1.73 -12.86
CA SER A 44 5.81 -1.47 -11.87
C SER A 44 6.35 -0.99 -10.53
N GLU A 45 7.52 -1.49 -10.10
CA GLU A 45 8.13 -1.12 -8.82
C GLU A 45 8.89 0.21 -8.92
N VAL A 46 9.45 0.52 -10.10
CA VAL A 46 10.15 1.79 -10.36
C VAL A 46 9.18 2.97 -10.35
N VAL A 47 7.99 2.79 -10.95
CA VAL A 47 6.95 3.84 -10.97
C VAL A 47 6.35 4.08 -9.59
N LEU A 48 6.34 3.07 -8.72
CA LEU A 48 5.76 3.14 -7.38
C LEU A 48 6.80 3.44 -6.30
N ASP A 49 6.97 4.73 -6.00
CA ASP A 49 7.71 5.26 -4.82
C ASP A 49 9.23 4.96 -4.83
N PHE A 50 9.77 4.39 -5.91
CA PHE A 50 11.20 4.08 -5.98
C PHE A 50 12.06 5.35 -6.03
N PHE A 51 11.68 6.33 -6.83
CA PHE A 51 12.45 7.57 -6.99
C PHE A 51 12.56 8.35 -5.68
N ASP A 52 11.45 8.52 -4.96
CA ASP A 52 11.40 9.23 -3.68
C ASP A 52 12.23 8.51 -2.62
N ARG A 53 12.09 7.18 -2.52
CA ARG A 53 12.91 6.36 -1.61
C ARG A 53 14.40 6.40 -1.97
N LEU A 54 14.74 6.33 -3.26
CA LEU A 54 16.12 6.39 -3.74
C LEU A 54 16.77 7.71 -3.32
N LYS A 55 16.08 8.83 -3.53
CA LYS A 55 16.56 10.16 -3.10
C LYS A 55 16.67 10.25 -1.59
N SER A 56 15.74 9.66 -0.83
CA SER A 56 15.81 9.65 0.64
C SER A 56 17.03 8.89 1.16
N VAL A 57 17.25 7.64 0.70
CA VAL A 57 18.36 6.80 1.18
C VAL A 57 19.74 7.34 0.78
N SER A 58 19.80 8.09 -0.32
CA SER A 58 21.03 8.68 -0.82
C SER A 58 21.23 10.14 -0.42
N ARG A 59 20.37 10.71 0.45
CA ARG A 59 20.37 12.17 0.77
C ARG A 59 20.32 13.08 -0.47
N GLY A 60 19.69 12.61 -1.55
CA GLY A 60 19.55 13.32 -2.81
C GLY A 60 20.65 13.06 -3.86
N TYR A 61 21.78 12.46 -3.46
CA TYR A 61 22.96 12.28 -4.32
C TYR A 61 22.83 11.23 -5.43
N ALA A 62 21.92 10.26 -5.30
CA ALA A 62 21.74 9.23 -6.32
C ALA A 62 20.97 9.79 -7.53
N SER A 63 21.44 9.49 -8.73
CA SER A 63 20.67 9.69 -9.97
C SER A 63 20.18 8.35 -10.50
N LEU A 64 19.06 8.38 -11.22
CA LEU A 64 18.42 7.21 -11.81
C LEU A 64 18.10 7.53 -13.28
N ASP A 65 18.60 6.68 -14.16
CA ASP A 65 18.20 6.59 -15.56
C ASP A 65 17.61 5.20 -15.78
N TYR A 66 16.47 5.09 -16.46
CA TYR A 66 15.86 3.79 -16.72
C TYR A 66 15.25 3.75 -18.12
N SER A 67 15.35 2.57 -18.73
CA SER A 67 14.82 2.28 -20.04
C SER A 67 14.06 0.97 -20.04
N PHE A 68 13.04 0.90 -20.89
CA PHE A 68 12.37 -0.36 -21.15
C PHE A 68 13.33 -1.32 -21.86
N GLU A 69 13.34 -2.58 -21.44
CA GLU A 69 14.22 -3.61 -22.00
C GLU A 69 13.41 -4.74 -22.65
N CYS A 70 12.59 -5.42 -21.85
CA CYS A 70 11.74 -6.50 -22.33
C CYS A 70 10.55 -6.74 -21.38
N PHE A 71 9.61 -7.56 -21.85
CA PHE A 71 8.60 -8.16 -20.99
C PHE A 71 9.11 -9.51 -20.45
N GLN A 72 8.83 -9.78 -19.18
CA GLN A 72 9.19 -11.03 -18.52
C GLN A 72 7.97 -11.57 -17.77
N SER A 73 7.82 -12.90 -17.76
CA SER A 73 6.80 -13.57 -16.96
C SER A 73 7.07 -13.37 -15.46
N ALA A 74 6.04 -13.03 -14.70
CA ALA A 74 6.10 -12.82 -13.26
C ALA A 74 4.81 -13.32 -12.60
N ASN A 75 4.90 -13.71 -11.32
CA ASN A 75 3.76 -14.18 -10.54
C ASN A 75 2.93 -13.00 -10.03
N LEU A 76 2.05 -12.49 -10.90
CA LEU A 76 1.21 -11.33 -10.62
C LEU A 76 -0.21 -11.75 -10.25
N THR A 77 -0.83 -10.97 -9.35
CA THR A 77 -2.21 -11.13 -8.92
C THR A 77 -2.94 -9.79 -8.98
N ARG A 78 -4.20 -9.82 -9.43
CA ARG A 78 -5.09 -8.66 -9.37
C ARG A 78 -5.68 -8.53 -7.98
N LEU A 79 -5.48 -7.37 -7.36
CA LEU A 79 -6.02 -6.97 -6.08
C LEU A 79 -7.18 -6.02 -6.32
N ASP A 80 -8.38 -6.46 -5.96
CA ASP A 80 -9.62 -5.69 -6.05
C ASP A 80 -9.95 -5.06 -4.69
N ILE A 81 -10.53 -3.87 -4.70
CA ILE A 81 -11.05 -3.21 -3.51
C ILE A 81 -12.57 -3.25 -3.53
N LEU A 82 -13.16 -3.64 -2.41
CA LEU A 82 -14.60 -3.66 -2.20
C LEU A 82 -14.97 -2.70 -1.08
N ILE A 83 -16.01 -1.90 -1.31
CA ILE A 83 -16.61 -1.01 -0.31
C ILE A 83 -18.05 -1.46 -0.13
N ASN A 84 -18.41 -1.88 1.09
CA ASN A 84 -19.72 -2.47 1.40
C ASN A 84 -20.12 -3.66 0.51
N GLY A 85 -19.15 -4.37 -0.05
CA GLY A 85 -19.37 -5.49 -0.97
C GLY A 85 -19.34 -5.11 -2.45
N ASP A 86 -19.41 -3.82 -2.77
CA ASP A 86 -19.34 -3.33 -4.14
C ASP A 86 -17.88 -3.17 -4.57
N LYS A 87 -17.53 -3.75 -5.72
CA LYS A 87 -16.19 -3.62 -6.31
C LYS A 87 -15.98 -2.22 -6.86
N VAL A 88 -14.85 -1.62 -6.52
CA VAL A 88 -14.42 -0.32 -7.04
C VAL A 88 -13.26 -0.53 -8.00
N ASP A 89 -13.57 -0.69 -9.29
CA ASP A 89 -12.58 -1.00 -10.33
C ASP A 89 -11.48 0.07 -10.47
N ALA A 90 -11.81 1.33 -10.19
CA ALA A 90 -10.85 2.43 -10.22
C ALA A 90 -9.68 2.27 -9.22
N LEU A 91 -9.85 1.44 -8.19
CA LEU A 91 -8.84 1.16 -7.17
C LEU A 91 -8.20 -0.22 -7.32
N ALA A 92 -8.53 -0.96 -8.38
CA ALA A 92 -7.93 -2.26 -8.64
C ALA A 92 -6.46 -2.09 -9.04
N LEU A 93 -5.59 -2.97 -8.51
CA LEU A 93 -4.15 -2.93 -8.73
C LEU A 93 -3.63 -4.30 -9.13
N ILE A 94 -2.65 -4.34 -10.02
CA ILE A 94 -1.90 -5.56 -10.32
C ILE A 94 -0.61 -5.52 -9.51
N VAL A 95 -0.42 -6.51 -8.64
CA VAL A 95 0.72 -6.58 -7.71
C VAL A 95 1.35 -7.97 -7.75
N HIS A 96 2.62 -8.08 -7.34
CA HIS A 96 3.25 -9.37 -7.16
C HIS A 96 2.58 -10.14 -6.01
N ARG A 97 2.43 -11.46 -6.17
CA ARG A 97 1.69 -12.31 -5.22
C ARG A 97 2.20 -12.18 -3.78
N ASP A 98 3.52 -12.17 -3.60
CA ASP A 98 4.16 -12.08 -2.28
C ASP A 98 3.85 -10.76 -1.56
N ASN A 99 3.67 -9.68 -2.32
CA ASN A 99 3.39 -8.34 -1.79
C ASN A 99 1.89 -8.05 -1.67
N ALA A 100 1.02 -8.92 -2.17
CA ALA A 100 -0.39 -8.65 -2.32
C ALA A 100 -1.10 -8.43 -0.98
N HIS A 101 -0.78 -9.24 0.04
CA HIS A 101 -1.33 -9.08 1.39
C HIS A 101 -0.94 -7.74 2.03
N TYR A 102 0.35 -7.40 1.97
CA TYR A 102 0.87 -6.16 2.53
C TYR A 102 0.26 -4.93 1.85
N LYS A 103 0.28 -4.92 0.50
CA LYS A 103 -0.30 -3.82 -0.30
C LYS A 103 -1.81 -3.70 -0.07
N GLY A 104 -2.53 -4.81 0.00
CA GLY A 104 -3.96 -4.83 0.28
C GLY A 104 -4.29 -4.21 1.63
N ARG A 105 -3.53 -4.57 2.67
CA ARG A 105 -3.69 -3.99 4.01
C ARG A 105 -3.41 -2.49 4.03
N MET A 106 -2.29 -2.06 3.46
CA MET A 106 -1.94 -0.64 3.40
C MET A 106 -3.01 0.19 2.69
N LEU A 107 -3.55 -0.32 1.57
CA LEU A 107 -4.59 0.37 0.82
C LEU A 107 -5.88 0.48 1.63
N VAL A 108 -6.31 -0.62 2.26
CA VAL A 108 -7.50 -0.65 3.12
C VAL A 108 -7.37 0.28 4.32
N GLU A 109 -6.19 0.37 4.96
CA GLU A 109 -5.91 1.30 6.05
C GLU A 109 -5.95 2.75 5.57
N LYS A 110 -5.27 3.08 4.47
CA LYS A 110 -5.30 4.43 3.89
C LYS A 110 -6.71 4.86 3.49
N MET A 111 -7.52 3.95 2.97
CA MET A 111 -8.92 4.24 2.62
C MET A 111 -9.79 4.47 3.86
N LYS A 112 -9.54 3.76 4.95
CA LYS A 112 -10.25 3.98 6.22
C LYS A 112 -10.03 5.40 6.74
N ASP A 113 -8.82 5.94 6.58
CA ASP A 113 -8.48 7.29 7.04
C ASP A 113 -9.08 8.38 6.14
N LEU A 114 -9.25 8.09 4.85
CA LEU A 114 -9.84 9.02 3.88
C LEU A 114 -11.37 9.03 3.90
N ILE A 115 -12.01 7.89 4.21
CA ILE A 115 -13.48 7.79 4.21
C ILE A 115 -14.02 8.36 5.54
N PRO A 116 -14.83 9.44 5.50
CA PRO A 116 -15.42 10.00 6.72
C PRO A 116 -16.41 9.02 7.34
N ARG A 117 -16.56 9.10 8.67
CA ARG A 117 -17.53 8.29 9.41
C ARG A 117 -18.95 8.67 9.00
N GLN A 118 -19.75 7.66 8.67
CA GLN A 118 -21.16 7.81 8.29
C GLN A 118 -22.08 7.30 9.39
N MET A 119 -23.40 7.41 9.23
CA MET A 119 -24.38 6.89 10.21
C MET A 119 -24.46 5.36 10.24
N PHE A 120 -23.77 4.67 9.34
CA PHE A 120 -23.66 3.22 9.26
C PHE A 120 -22.20 2.78 9.22
N ASP A 121 -21.95 1.49 9.52
CA ASP A 121 -20.62 0.90 9.42
C ASP A 121 -20.26 0.74 7.94
N VAL A 122 -19.14 1.31 7.51
CA VAL A 122 -18.63 1.14 6.13
C VAL A 122 -17.53 0.08 6.16
N ALA A 123 -17.75 -1.04 5.49
CA ALA A 123 -16.76 -2.11 5.37
C ALA A 123 -15.88 -1.86 4.14
N ILE A 124 -14.56 -1.82 4.33
CA ILE A 124 -13.57 -1.68 3.27
C ILE A 124 -12.78 -2.98 3.24
N GLN A 125 -12.69 -3.61 2.07
CA GLN A 125 -12.05 -4.92 1.91
C GLN A 125 -11.11 -4.89 0.71
N ALA A 126 -9.99 -5.59 0.83
CA ALA A 126 -9.18 -5.96 -0.32
C ALA A 126 -9.39 -7.45 -0.59
N ALA A 127 -9.56 -7.81 -1.85
CA ALA A 127 -9.72 -9.18 -2.29
C ALA A 127 -8.77 -9.52 -3.43
N ILE A 128 -8.39 -10.78 -3.51
CA ILE A 128 -7.67 -11.35 -4.65
C ILE A 128 -8.62 -12.39 -5.25
N GLY A 129 -9.16 -12.09 -6.43
CA GLY A 129 -10.24 -12.88 -7.02
C GLY A 129 -11.50 -12.86 -6.16
N GLY A 130 -11.72 -13.94 -5.40
CA GLY A 130 -12.84 -14.09 -4.45
C GLY A 130 -12.43 -14.16 -2.98
N GLN A 131 -11.13 -14.22 -2.68
CA GLN A 131 -10.64 -14.33 -1.30
C GLN A 131 -10.37 -12.94 -0.72
N ILE A 132 -10.95 -12.63 0.44
CA ILE A 132 -10.67 -11.40 1.17
C ILE A 132 -9.30 -11.53 1.85
N VAL A 133 -8.36 -10.64 1.51
CA VAL A 133 -7.00 -10.63 2.05
C VAL A 133 -6.80 -9.62 3.18
N ALA A 134 -7.58 -8.55 3.17
CA ALA A 134 -7.58 -7.55 4.24
C ALA A 134 -8.98 -6.94 4.39
N ARG A 135 -9.35 -6.56 5.62
CA ARG A 135 -10.62 -5.92 5.94
C ARG A 135 -10.42 -4.86 7.02
N SER A 136 -11.02 -3.70 6.81
CA SER A 136 -11.17 -2.65 7.81
C SER A 136 -12.62 -2.16 7.82
N THR A 137 -13.03 -1.53 8.90
CA THR A 137 -14.39 -0.98 9.03
C THR A 137 -14.32 0.41 9.61
N VAL A 138 -14.88 1.37 8.89
CA VAL A 138 -15.12 2.72 9.40
C VAL A 138 -16.38 2.64 10.24
N LYS A 139 -16.24 2.85 11.55
CA LYS A 139 -17.35 2.71 12.49
C LYS A 139 -18.38 3.81 12.31
N ALA A 140 -19.65 3.42 12.39
CA ALA A 140 -20.78 4.33 12.37
C ALA A 140 -20.62 5.42 13.43
N LEU A 141 -21.06 6.62 13.09
CA LEU A 141 -21.30 7.69 14.05
C LEU A 141 -22.56 7.32 14.84
N ARG A 142 -22.43 7.24 16.16
CA ARG A 142 -23.55 6.92 17.05
C ARG A 142 -23.78 8.07 18.01
N LYS A 143 -25.03 8.56 18.05
CA LYS A 143 -25.50 9.44 19.10
C LYS A 143 -25.51 8.70 20.44
N ASN A 144 -25.12 9.35 21.53
CA ASN A 144 -25.32 8.78 22.86
C ASN A 144 -26.80 8.87 23.26
N VAL A 145 -27.61 7.87 22.88
CA VAL A 145 -29.05 7.83 23.15
C VAL A 145 -29.38 7.65 24.64
N LEU A 146 -28.42 7.17 25.43
CA LEU A 146 -28.59 6.91 26.86
C LEU A 146 -28.24 8.11 27.76
N ALA A 147 -27.74 9.22 27.20
CA ALA A 147 -27.25 10.36 27.96
C ALA A 147 -28.27 10.95 28.96
N LYS A 148 -29.58 10.83 28.69
CA LYS A 148 -30.67 11.31 29.56
C LYS A 148 -31.33 10.21 30.41
N CYS A 149 -30.78 8.99 30.43
CA CYS A 149 -31.33 7.86 31.17
C CYS A 149 -30.66 7.73 32.54
N TYR A 150 -31.13 8.51 33.51
CA TYR A 150 -30.61 8.51 34.89
C TYR A 150 -31.15 7.36 35.76
N GLY A 151 -32.21 6.67 35.32
CA GLY A 151 -32.85 5.58 36.07
C GLY A 151 -32.28 4.18 35.80
N GLY A 152 -32.63 3.25 36.69
CA GLY A 152 -32.26 1.83 36.61
C GLY A 152 -33.11 0.99 35.63
N ASP A 153 -34.15 1.57 35.03
CA ASP A 153 -35.03 0.84 34.09
C ASP A 153 -34.29 0.45 32.80
N VAL A 154 -33.98 -0.84 32.70
CA VAL A 154 -33.31 -1.46 31.56
C VAL A 154 -34.19 -1.46 30.31
N SER A 155 -35.52 -1.51 30.46
CA SER A 155 -36.47 -1.58 29.35
C SER A 155 -36.43 -0.29 28.51
N ARG A 156 -36.39 0.88 29.18
CA ARG A 156 -36.24 2.18 28.52
C ARG A 156 -34.91 2.32 27.76
N LYS A 157 -33.80 1.82 28.34
CA LYS A 157 -32.48 1.83 27.69
C LYS A 157 -32.47 0.94 26.44
N ARG A 158 -33.02 -0.27 26.52
CA ARG A 158 -33.14 -1.19 25.37
C ARG A 158 -33.95 -0.58 24.23
N LYS A 159 -35.12 0.01 24.51
CA LYS A 159 -35.96 0.65 23.50
C LYS A 159 -35.23 1.76 22.72
N LEU A 160 -34.36 2.52 23.39
CA LEU A 160 -33.57 3.58 22.74
C LEU A 160 -32.40 3.02 21.91
N LEU A 161 -31.77 1.94 22.37
CA LEU A 161 -30.71 1.25 21.64
C LEU A 161 -31.24 0.52 20.40
N GLU A 162 -32.44 -0.07 20.47
CA GLU A 162 -33.08 -0.69 19.30
C GLU A 162 -33.48 0.32 18.24
N LYS A 163 -33.92 1.52 18.62
CA LYS A 163 -34.16 2.61 17.66
C LYS A 163 -32.90 3.11 16.95
N GLN A 164 -31.72 2.82 17.51
CA GLN A 164 -30.43 3.26 16.97
C GLN A 164 -29.70 2.16 16.17
N LYS A 165 -30.03 0.89 16.42
CA LYS A 165 -29.53 -0.23 15.61
C LYS A 165 -30.08 -0.14 14.20
#